data_AF-A0A7C2Q2X0-F1
#
_entry.id   AF-A0A7C2Q2X0-F1
#
_cell.length_a   1.000
_cell.length_b   1.000
_cell.length_c   1.000
_cell.angle_alpha   90.00
_cell.angle_beta   90.00
_cell.angle_gamma   90.00
#
_symmetry.space_group_name_H-M   'P 1'
#
loop_
_entity.id
_entity.type
_entity.pdbx_description
1 polymer ?
#
loop_
_entity_poly.entity_id
_entity_poly.type
_entity_poly.pdbx_seq_one_letter_code
_entity_poly.pdbx_strand_id
1 'polypeptide(L)'
;PAIVIFVPPIMVSPHEIADAIAEVTSHHEKPVLGVFMAPEDFFRQMHQRPSRAFPIYQFPESAARALSALVAYRERRDREEGQIRTFDVEREIAERIFATVRQEGRTELNSAEALAVLDAYGLPVCRFGFARTLKDALIAAREIGYPVVLKVLAHTLTHKSEIGGVILDVRTDEELIRGFQTLMERVERHGLNDALQGVLVQEMIRGGREVILGIVQDPQFGPLIMFGLGGIYVESLADVVFRIWPITDRDAREMIRSIRSFPILKGTRGEPPVDFTALEEALMRLSQLAGDFPDIAELDVNPFLASSVPGASKAVDARIRLK
;
A
#
# COMPACT_ATOMS: atom_id res chain seq x y z
N PRO A 1 29.98 -17.72 -5.08
CA PRO A 1 31.02 -16.67 -5.17
C PRO A 1 32.08 -16.92 -4.09
N ALA A 2 33.30 -16.45 -4.28
CA ALA A 2 34.34 -16.49 -3.25
C ALA A 2 35.05 -15.13 -3.16
N ILE A 3 35.41 -14.71 -1.95
CA ILE A 3 36.29 -13.57 -1.71
C ILE A 3 37.60 -14.12 -1.16
N VAL A 4 38.69 -13.91 -1.88
CA VAL A 4 40.03 -14.33 -1.46
C VAL A 4 40.74 -13.09 -0.93
N ILE A 5 41.10 -13.11 0.36
CA ILE A 5 41.77 -11.98 1.02
C ILE A 5 43.24 -12.33 1.20
N PHE A 6 44.10 -11.51 0.62
CA PHE A 6 45.54 -11.63 0.72
C PHE A 6 46.14 -10.35 1.30
N VAL A 7 46.87 -10.51 2.40
CA VAL A 7 47.69 -9.48 3.01
C VAL A 7 49.15 -9.84 2.69
N PRO A 8 49.87 -9.06 1.87
CA PRO A 8 51.22 -9.42 1.44
C PRO A 8 52.20 -9.49 2.61
N PRO A 9 52.79 -10.66 2.91
CA PRO A 9 53.97 -10.72 3.75
C PRO A 9 55.21 -10.24 2.96
N ILE A 10 56.27 -9.87 3.67
CA ILE A 10 57.48 -9.24 3.11
C ILE A 10 58.12 -10.06 1.95
N MET A 11 57.98 -11.38 1.97
CA MET A 11 58.69 -12.30 1.07
C MET A 11 57.81 -12.92 -0.03
N VAL A 12 56.52 -12.59 -0.12
CA VAL A 12 55.61 -13.20 -1.11
C VAL A 12 55.12 -12.15 -2.09
N SER A 13 55.31 -12.43 -3.38
CA SER A 13 54.87 -11.54 -4.45
C SER A 13 53.34 -11.53 -4.56
N PRO A 14 52.68 -10.37 -4.46
CA PRO A 14 51.25 -10.25 -4.76
C PRO A 14 50.89 -10.72 -6.18
N HIS A 15 51.84 -10.62 -7.12
CA HIS A 15 51.64 -11.05 -8.51
C HIS A 15 51.55 -12.57 -8.63
N GLU A 16 52.41 -13.31 -7.94
CA GLU A 16 52.38 -14.79 -7.94
C GLU A 16 51.04 -15.32 -7.39
N ILE A 17 50.53 -14.70 -6.32
CA ILE A 17 49.24 -15.04 -5.75
C ILE A 17 48.09 -14.69 -6.71
N ALA A 18 48.16 -13.53 -7.37
CA ALA A 18 47.16 -13.17 -8.37
C ALA A 18 47.15 -14.13 -9.57
N ASP A 19 48.32 -14.58 -10.03
CA ASP A 19 48.46 -15.54 -11.11
C ASP A 19 47.92 -16.93 -10.72
N ALA A 20 48.19 -17.39 -9.50
CA ALA A 20 47.62 -18.63 -8.98
C ALA A 20 46.09 -18.58 -8.85
N ILE A 21 45.52 -17.45 -8.41
CA ILE A 21 44.06 -17.28 -8.38
C ILE A 21 43.50 -17.27 -9.81
N ALA A 22 44.18 -16.60 -10.74
CA ALA A 22 43.76 -16.54 -12.14
C ALA A 22 43.69 -17.94 -12.78
N GLU A 23 44.71 -18.77 -12.56
CA GLU A 23 44.75 -20.17 -13.02
C GLU A 23 43.54 -20.97 -12.49
N VAL A 24 43.28 -20.92 -11.18
CA VAL A 24 42.13 -21.60 -10.57
C VAL A 24 40.81 -21.07 -11.14
N THR A 25 40.65 -19.77 -11.31
CA THR A 25 39.42 -19.18 -11.87
C THR A 25 39.16 -19.58 -13.32
N SER A 26 40.21 -19.88 -14.10
CA SER A 26 40.05 -20.31 -15.49
C SER A 26 39.36 -21.68 -15.64
N HIS A 27 39.35 -22.48 -14.58
CA HIS A 27 38.76 -23.82 -14.54
C HIS A 27 37.40 -23.88 -13.84
N HIS A 28 36.87 -22.74 -13.39
CA HIS A 28 35.63 -22.69 -12.60
C HIS A 28 34.72 -21.52 -12.99
N GLU A 29 33.41 -21.78 -13.04
CA GLU A 29 32.41 -20.76 -13.35
C GLU A 29 32.00 -19.89 -12.14
N LYS A 30 32.47 -20.24 -10.94
CA LYS A 30 32.13 -19.49 -9.73
C LYS A 30 32.90 -18.16 -9.72
N PRO A 31 32.22 -17.00 -9.60
CA PRO A 31 32.89 -15.72 -9.56
C PRO A 31 33.77 -15.60 -8.31
N VAL A 32 35.01 -15.16 -8.51
CA VAL A 32 36.00 -14.91 -7.46
C VAL A 32 36.34 -13.42 -7.45
N LEU A 33 36.45 -12.84 -6.25
CA LEU A 33 36.92 -11.47 -6.04
C LEU A 33 38.22 -11.55 -5.24
N GLY A 34 39.29 -10.92 -5.72
CA GLY A 34 40.54 -10.82 -4.97
C GLY A 34 40.61 -9.55 -4.16
N VAL A 35 40.96 -9.66 -2.89
CA VAL A 35 41.26 -8.52 -2.02
C VAL A 35 42.74 -8.55 -1.71
N PHE A 36 43.48 -7.57 -2.23
CA PHE A 36 44.93 -7.47 -2.05
C PHE A 36 45.24 -6.21 -1.26
N MET A 37 45.74 -6.35 -0.04
CA MET A 37 46.20 -5.20 0.76
C MET A 37 47.64 -4.81 0.36
N ALA A 38 47.84 -4.53 -0.93
CA ALA A 38 49.14 -4.30 -1.54
C ALA A 38 49.40 -2.80 -1.84
N PRO A 39 50.65 -2.40 -2.15
CA PRO A 39 50.97 -1.03 -2.58
C PRO A 39 50.28 -0.64 -3.91
N GLU A 40 50.13 0.65 -4.16
CA GLU A 40 49.44 1.20 -5.34
C GLU A 40 50.03 0.70 -6.67
N ASP A 41 51.35 0.50 -6.73
CA ASP A 41 52.04 0.01 -7.94
C ASP A 41 51.56 -1.36 -8.38
N PHE A 42 51.17 -2.24 -7.45
CA PHE A 42 50.56 -3.54 -7.78
C PHE A 42 49.25 -3.34 -8.55
N PHE A 43 48.38 -2.44 -8.07
CA PHE A 43 47.10 -2.18 -8.72
C PHE A 43 47.29 -1.55 -10.10
N ARG A 44 48.25 -0.63 -10.26
CA ARG A 44 48.58 -0.02 -11.56
C ARG A 44 49.03 -1.07 -12.56
N GLN A 45 49.91 -1.99 -12.15
CA GLN A 45 50.38 -3.08 -13.00
C GLN A 45 49.24 -4.04 -13.37
N MET A 46 48.42 -4.44 -12.39
CA MET A 46 47.25 -5.29 -12.65
C MET A 46 46.22 -4.62 -13.59
N HIS A 47 46.06 -3.29 -13.53
CA HIS A 47 45.17 -2.57 -14.43
C HIS A 47 45.62 -2.59 -15.89
N GLN A 48 46.93 -2.62 -16.12
CA GLN A 48 47.57 -2.62 -17.44
C GLN A 48 47.63 -4.01 -18.09
N ARG A 49 47.33 -5.08 -17.34
CA ARG A 49 47.33 -6.44 -17.89
C ARG A 49 46.14 -6.63 -18.85
N PRO A 50 46.36 -7.20 -20.05
CA PRO A 50 45.36 -7.32 -21.10
C PRO A 50 44.22 -8.31 -20.76
N SER A 51 44.46 -9.27 -19.87
CA SER A 51 43.45 -10.21 -19.38
C SER A 51 43.27 -10.04 -17.87
N ARG A 52 42.09 -9.58 -17.46
CA ARG A 52 41.67 -9.60 -16.06
C ARG A 52 40.88 -10.87 -15.81
N ALA A 53 41.50 -11.87 -15.19
CA ALA A 53 40.82 -13.13 -14.86
C ALA A 53 39.72 -12.94 -13.81
N PHE A 54 39.89 -11.97 -12.90
CA PHE A 54 38.93 -11.64 -11.85
C PHE A 54 39.07 -10.19 -11.37
N PRO A 55 38.02 -9.59 -10.77
CA PRO A 55 38.08 -8.25 -10.17
C PRO A 55 38.92 -8.22 -8.89
N ILE A 56 39.74 -7.17 -8.75
CA ILE A 56 40.65 -6.96 -7.63
C ILE A 56 40.26 -5.70 -6.87
N TYR A 57 40.24 -5.79 -5.54
CA TYR A 57 39.93 -4.72 -4.61
C TYR A 57 41.03 -4.56 -3.57
N GLN A 58 41.21 -3.35 -3.04
CA GLN A 58 42.15 -3.10 -1.95
C GLN A 58 41.57 -3.44 -0.58
N PHE A 59 40.27 -3.19 -0.41
CA PHE A 59 39.58 -3.31 0.87
C PHE A 59 38.47 -4.36 0.80
N PRO A 60 38.37 -5.26 1.81
CA PRO A 60 37.33 -6.28 1.87
C PRO A 60 35.90 -5.73 1.70
N GLU A 61 35.63 -4.55 2.27
CA GLU A 61 34.32 -3.87 2.23
C GLU A 61 33.93 -3.46 0.82
N SER A 62 34.91 -3.16 -0.04
CA SER A 62 34.67 -2.81 -1.44
C SER A 62 34.28 -4.06 -2.24
N ALA A 63 34.98 -5.17 -2.03
CA ALA A 63 34.65 -6.45 -2.64
C ALA A 63 33.27 -6.96 -2.18
N ALA A 64 32.98 -6.86 -0.88
CA ALA A 64 31.70 -7.25 -0.31
C ALA A 64 30.53 -6.43 -0.87
N ARG A 65 30.70 -5.09 -0.99
CA ARG A 65 29.69 -4.21 -1.60
C ARG A 65 29.44 -4.55 -3.08
N ALA A 66 30.51 -4.75 -3.85
CA ALA A 66 30.37 -5.13 -5.26
C ALA A 66 29.69 -6.50 -5.42
N LEU A 67 30.07 -7.49 -4.61
CA LEU A 67 29.43 -8.80 -4.63
C LEU A 67 27.96 -8.71 -4.22
N SER A 68 27.62 -7.94 -3.18
CA SER A 68 26.24 -7.72 -2.77
C SER A 68 25.40 -7.08 -3.88
N ALA A 69 25.94 -6.09 -4.60
CA ALA A 69 25.28 -5.49 -5.75
C ALA A 69 25.05 -6.48 -6.90
N LEU A 70 26.04 -7.35 -7.19
CA LEU A 70 25.91 -8.40 -8.22
C LEU A 70 24.88 -9.46 -7.84
N VAL A 71 24.84 -9.86 -6.57
CA VAL A 71 23.83 -10.78 -6.04
C VAL A 71 22.44 -10.14 -6.16
N ALA A 72 22.27 -8.90 -5.68
CA ALA A 72 21.01 -8.18 -5.79
C ALA A 72 20.58 -7.98 -7.26
N TYR A 73 21.51 -7.71 -8.17
CA TYR A 73 21.22 -7.61 -9.59
C TYR A 73 20.77 -8.96 -10.17
N ARG A 74 21.48 -10.05 -9.86
CA ARG A 74 21.12 -11.39 -10.30
C ARG A 74 19.75 -11.79 -9.76
N GLU A 75 19.50 -11.55 -8.47
CA GLU A 75 18.20 -11.81 -7.85
C GLU A 75 17.07 -11.04 -8.51
N ARG A 76 17.31 -9.81 -9.01
CA ARG A 76 16.34 -9.03 -9.79
C ARG A 76 16.21 -9.49 -11.24
N ARG A 77 17.28 -9.96 -11.86
CA ARG A 77 17.30 -10.40 -13.26
C ARG A 77 16.70 -11.79 -13.44
N ASP A 78 17.03 -12.70 -12.53
CA ASP A 78 16.53 -14.09 -12.52
C ASP A 78 15.15 -14.17 -11.82
N ARG A 79 14.66 -13.02 -11.36
CA ARG A 79 13.34 -12.82 -10.74
C ARG A 79 12.25 -13.19 -11.75
N GLU A 80 11.34 -14.08 -11.38
CA GLU A 80 10.10 -14.24 -12.14
C GLU A 80 9.31 -12.93 -12.11
N GLU A 81 8.97 -12.44 -13.30
CA GLU A 81 8.07 -11.29 -13.44
C GLU A 81 6.69 -11.69 -12.90
N GLY A 82 6.10 -10.80 -12.10
CA GLY A 82 4.72 -10.97 -11.66
C GLY A 82 3.76 -10.73 -12.83
N GLN A 83 2.50 -11.09 -12.63
CA GLN A 83 1.46 -10.86 -13.63
C GLN A 83 0.60 -9.67 -13.24
N ILE A 84 0.39 -8.75 -14.18
CA ILE A 84 -0.66 -7.74 -14.05
C ILE A 84 -1.99 -8.46 -14.21
N ARG A 85 -2.86 -8.35 -13.21
CA ARG A 85 -4.20 -8.94 -13.24
C ARG A 85 -5.23 -7.90 -13.65
N THR A 86 -6.18 -8.34 -14.45
CA THR A 86 -7.39 -7.58 -14.79
C THR A 86 -8.60 -8.28 -14.20
N PHE A 87 -9.51 -7.49 -13.66
CA PHE A 87 -10.74 -7.93 -13.04
C PHE A 87 -11.92 -7.43 -13.86
N ASP A 88 -12.99 -8.21 -13.84
CA ASP A 88 -14.29 -7.74 -14.29
C ASP A 88 -14.80 -6.68 -13.30
N VAL A 89 -15.13 -5.51 -13.81
CA VAL A 89 -15.48 -4.31 -13.04
C VAL A 89 -16.60 -3.54 -13.72
N GLU A 90 -17.42 -2.87 -12.92
CA GLU A 90 -18.52 -2.03 -13.39
C GLU A 90 -18.03 -0.59 -13.65
N ARG A 91 -17.07 -0.45 -14.57
CA ARG A 91 -16.39 0.83 -14.87
C ARG A 91 -17.35 2.00 -15.14
N GLU A 92 -18.48 1.70 -15.79
CA GLU A 92 -19.53 2.66 -16.12
C GLU A 92 -20.17 3.33 -14.88
N ILE A 93 -20.22 2.62 -13.73
CA ILE A 93 -20.70 3.20 -12.47
C ILE A 93 -19.75 4.31 -12.02
N ALA A 94 -18.44 4.04 -11.99
CA ALA A 94 -17.43 5.02 -11.61
C ALA A 94 -17.40 6.20 -12.57
N GLU A 95 -17.50 5.96 -13.88
CA GLU A 95 -17.61 7.02 -14.91
C GLU A 95 -18.78 7.96 -14.64
N ARG A 96 -19.98 7.42 -14.37
CA ARG A 96 -21.17 8.24 -14.06
C ARG A 96 -21.01 9.04 -12.78
N ILE A 97 -20.42 8.45 -11.74
CA ILE A 97 -20.16 9.16 -10.47
C ILE A 97 -19.21 10.33 -10.72
N PHE A 98 -18.07 10.10 -11.38
CA PHE A 98 -17.10 11.16 -11.67
C PHE A 98 -17.67 12.25 -12.57
N ALA A 99 -18.49 11.90 -13.56
CA ALA A 99 -19.19 12.87 -14.40
C ALA A 99 -20.15 13.74 -13.58
N THR A 100 -20.92 13.15 -12.65
CA THR A 100 -21.85 13.87 -11.78
C THR A 100 -21.11 14.85 -10.87
N VAL A 101 -20.04 14.39 -10.22
CA VAL A 101 -19.19 15.22 -9.35
C VAL A 101 -18.65 16.44 -10.11
N ARG A 102 -18.19 16.25 -11.34
CA ARG A 102 -17.69 17.34 -12.19
C ARG A 102 -18.79 18.30 -12.65
N GLN A 103 -19.97 17.79 -13.01
CA GLN A 103 -21.12 18.62 -13.39
C GLN A 103 -21.57 19.52 -12.24
N GLU A 104 -21.42 19.05 -11.01
CA GLU A 104 -21.66 19.83 -9.79
C GLU A 104 -20.51 20.79 -9.44
N GLY A 105 -19.45 20.85 -10.25
CA GLY A 105 -18.28 21.70 -10.00
C GLY A 105 -17.43 21.27 -8.81
N ARG A 106 -17.57 20.01 -8.36
CA ARG A 106 -16.78 19.43 -7.26
C ARG A 106 -15.56 18.71 -7.79
N THR A 107 -14.51 18.65 -6.97
CA THR A 107 -13.34 17.80 -7.20
C THR A 107 -13.24 16.66 -6.18
N GLU A 108 -14.03 16.72 -5.09
CA GLU A 108 -14.05 15.69 -4.05
C GLU A 108 -15.36 14.92 -4.06
N LEU A 109 -15.24 13.60 -4.00
CA LEU A 109 -16.37 12.70 -3.79
C LEU A 109 -16.76 12.71 -2.31
N ASN A 110 -18.05 12.61 -2.03
CA ASN A 110 -18.49 12.26 -0.68
C ASN A 110 -18.21 10.77 -0.41
N SER A 111 -18.29 10.35 0.86
CA SER A 111 -17.94 8.96 1.21
C SER A 111 -18.85 7.91 0.61
N ALA A 112 -20.12 8.22 0.32
CA ALA A 112 -21.02 7.27 -0.32
C ALA A 112 -20.63 7.05 -1.80
N GLU A 113 -20.31 8.14 -2.51
CA GLU A 113 -19.79 8.10 -3.87
C GLU A 113 -18.45 7.36 -3.94
N ALA A 114 -17.54 7.64 -3.00
CA ALA A 114 -16.24 6.98 -2.93
C ALA A 114 -16.37 5.48 -2.70
N LEU A 115 -17.21 5.05 -1.75
CA LEU A 115 -17.47 3.63 -1.50
C LEU A 115 -18.14 2.95 -2.71
N ALA A 116 -19.07 3.63 -3.41
CA ALA A 116 -19.69 3.09 -4.61
C ALA A 116 -18.68 2.89 -5.76
N VAL A 117 -17.68 3.77 -5.90
CA VAL A 117 -16.57 3.58 -6.87
C VAL A 117 -15.72 2.37 -6.50
N LEU A 118 -15.40 2.19 -5.22
CA LEU A 118 -14.64 1.02 -4.76
C LEU A 118 -15.41 -0.29 -5.02
N ASP A 119 -16.70 -0.30 -4.70
CA ASP A 119 -17.59 -1.45 -4.92
C ASP A 119 -17.70 -1.80 -6.42
N ALA A 120 -17.83 -0.79 -7.29
CA ALA A 120 -17.83 -0.98 -8.74
C ALA A 120 -16.53 -1.60 -9.28
N TYR A 121 -15.41 -1.42 -8.58
CA TYR A 121 -14.13 -2.07 -8.90
C TYR A 121 -13.93 -3.41 -8.18
N GLY A 122 -14.96 -3.89 -7.48
CA GLY A 122 -14.96 -5.13 -6.71
C GLY A 122 -14.09 -5.09 -5.46
N LEU A 123 -13.73 -3.90 -4.95
CA LEU A 123 -13.18 -3.81 -3.62
C LEU A 123 -14.32 -4.03 -2.62
N PRO A 124 -14.15 -4.91 -1.62
CA PRO A 124 -15.23 -5.21 -0.69
C PRO A 124 -15.48 -3.99 0.20
N VAL A 125 -16.68 -3.42 0.13
CA VAL A 125 -17.11 -2.31 1.00
C VAL A 125 -18.09 -2.79 2.08
N CYS A 126 -18.11 -2.12 3.23
CA CYS A 126 -19.15 -2.33 4.23
C CYS A 126 -20.52 -1.97 3.64
N ARG A 127 -21.59 -2.63 4.08
CA ARG A 127 -22.93 -2.28 3.58
C ARG A 127 -23.29 -0.89 4.08
N PHE A 128 -23.87 -0.06 3.21
CA PHE A 128 -24.24 1.30 3.56
C PHE A 128 -25.53 1.74 2.89
N GLY A 129 -26.16 2.76 3.45
CA GLY A 129 -27.33 3.44 2.92
C GLY A 129 -27.26 4.93 3.23
N PHE A 130 -27.71 5.75 2.29
CA PHE A 130 -27.73 7.20 2.43
C PHE A 130 -29.12 7.68 2.86
N ALA A 131 -29.18 8.45 3.95
CA ALA A 131 -30.42 8.91 4.55
C ALA A 131 -30.47 10.43 4.63
N ARG A 132 -31.48 11.04 3.99
CA ARG A 132 -31.76 12.49 4.14
C ARG A 132 -32.71 12.75 5.30
N THR A 133 -33.54 11.77 5.64
CA THR A 133 -34.51 11.85 6.73
C THR A 133 -34.30 10.72 7.73
N LEU A 134 -34.84 10.89 8.94
CA LEU A 134 -34.88 9.83 9.94
C LEU A 134 -35.58 8.56 9.42
N LYS A 135 -36.61 8.72 8.58
CA LYS A 135 -37.32 7.59 7.98
C LYS A 135 -36.40 6.80 7.05
N ASP A 136 -35.63 7.48 6.22
CA ASP A 136 -34.66 6.83 5.33
C ASP A 136 -33.59 6.10 6.15
N ALA A 137 -33.14 6.69 7.26
CA ALA A 137 -32.15 6.08 8.14
C ALA A 137 -32.66 4.78 8.78
N LEU A 138 -33.93 4.76 9.22
CA LEU A 138 -34.56 3.55 9.75
C LEU A 138 -34.72 2.46 8.69
N ILE A 139 -35.08 2.82 7.45
CA ILE A 139 -35.17 1.87 6.34
C ILE A 139 -33.79 1.27 6.07
N ALA A 140 -32.78 2.12 5.88
CA ALA A 140 -31.41 1.68 5.63
C ALA A 140 -30.87 0.79 6.75
N ALA A 141 -31.09 1.14 8.02
CA ALA A 141 -30.62 0.34 9.15
C ALA A 141 -31.28 -1.03 9.23
N ARG A 142 -32.58 -1.12 8.92
CA ARG A 142 -33.30 -2.41 8.90
C ARG A 142 -32.88 -3.29 7.73
N GLU A 143 -32.60 -2.69 6.58
CA GLU A 143 -32.04 -3.40 5.43
C GLU A 143 -30.64 -3.91 5.76
N ILE A 144 -29.76 -3.05 6.29
CA ILE A 144 -28.38 -3.37 6.72
C ILE A 144 -28.37 -4.43 7.83
N GLY A 145 -29.21 -4.29 8.84
CA GLY A 145 -29.18 -5.06 10.07
C GLY A 145 -28.25 -4.44 11.11
N TYR A 146 -28.67 -4.50 12.37
CA TYR A 146 -27.94 -3.94 13.50
C TYR A 146 -26.79 -4.87 13.97
N PRO A 147 -25.70 -4.34 14.58
CA PRO A 147 -25.47 -2.91 14.85
C PRO A 147 -25.02 -2.11 13.62
N VAL A 148 -25.40 -0.84 13.60
CA VAL A 148 -25.04 0.14 12.55
C VAL A 148 -24.24 1.31 13.11
N VAL A 149 -23.63 2.06 12.20
CA VAL A 149 -22.92 3.31 12.43
C VAL A 149 -23.65 4.42 11.69
N LEU A 150 -23.81 5.58 12.34
CA LEU A 150 -24.33 6.80 11.72
C LEU A 150 -23.18 7.78 11.51
N LYS A 151 -22.98 8.26 10.28
CA LYS A 151 -21.96 9.28 9.96
C LYS A 151 -22.61 10.46 9.25
N VAL A 152 -22.35 11.68 9.72
CA VAL A 152 -22.75 12.90 9.02
C VAL A 152 -22.01 12.98 7.69
N LEU A 153 -22.76 13.33 6.63
CA LEU A 153 -22.22 13.71 5.34
C LEU A 153 -22.54 15.18 5.11
N ALA A 154 -21.50 16.01 5.06
CA ALA A 154 -21.61 17.42 4.74
C ALA A 154 -20.54 17.80 3.71
N HIS A 155 -20.89 18.72 2.80
CA HIS A 155 -19.93 19.37 1.93
C HIS A 155 -18.79 19.95 2.80
N THR A 156 -17.53 19.80 2.37
CA THR A 156 -16.33 20.33 3.05
C THR A 156 -15.97 19.74 4.42
N LEU A 157 -16.70 18.74 4.95
CA LEU A 157 -16.34 18.11 6.23
C LEU A 157 -15.37 16.93 6.01
N THR A 158 -14.07 17.23 5.95
CA THR A 158 -13.01 16.21 5.78
C THR A 158 -12.79 15.38 7.06
N HIS A 159 -12.92 15.99 8.26
CA HIS A 159 -12.74 15.30 9.55
C HIS A 159 -14.04 15.22 10.37
N LYS A 160 -14.89 14.25 10.02
CA LYS A 160 -16.22 14.04 10.64
C LYS A 160 -16.17 13.88 12.17
N SER A 161 -15.11 13.27 12.69
CA SER A 161 -14.96 12.98 14.11
C SER A 161 -14.78 14.25 14.97
N GLU A 162 -14.24 15.33 14.40
CA GLU A 162 -13.95 16.57 15.13
C GLU A 162 -15.22 17.28 15.62
N ILE A 163 -16.31 17.17 14.85
CA ILE A 163 -17.63 17.70 15.24
C ILE A 163 -18.48 16.67 16.00
N GLY A 164 -17.92 15.48 16.30
CA GLY A 164 -18.68 14.34 16.78
C GLY A 164 -19.69 13.84 15.75
N GLY A 165 -19.37 13.92 14.45
CA GLY A 165 -20.26 13.55 13.35
C GLY A 165 -20.44 12.05 13.16
N VAL A 166 -19.98 11.21 14.11
CA VAL A 166 -20.06 9.75 14.04
C VAL A 166 -20.69 9.20 15.32
N ILE A 167 -21.64 8.29 15.18
CA ILE A 167 -22.22 7.51 16.27
C ILE A 167 -22.05 6.03 15.94
N LEU A 168 -21.31 5.33 16.78
CA LEU A 168 -20.98 3.91 16.62
C LEU A 168 -21.94 3.04 17.43
N ASP A 169 -22.01 1.76 17.09
CA ASP A 169 -22.66 0.70 17.87
C ASP A 169 -24.14 0.98 18.19
N VAL A 170 -24.87 1.52 17.22
CA VAL A 170 -26.32 1.68 17.29
C VAL A 170 -26.96 0.32 17.08
N ARG A 171 -27.74 -0.18 18.04
CA ARG A 171 -28.25 -1.56 18.07
C ARG A 171 -29.76 -1.69 17.87
N THR A 172 -30.51 -0.60 18.01
CA THR A 172 -31.97 -0.61 17.89
C THR A 172 -32.49 0.63 17.16
N ASP A 173 -33.76 0.57 16.73
CA ASP A 173 -34.45 1.71 16.13
C ASP A 173 -34.52 2.90 17.10
N GLU A 174 -34.73 2.67 18.40
CA GLU A 174 -34.77 3.74 19.40
C GLU A 174 -33.40 4.42 19.57
N GLU A 175 -32.32 3.63 19.56
CA GLU A 175 -30.96 4.16 19.58
C GLU A 175 -30.64 4.94 18.30
N LEU A 176 -31.11 4.46 17.15
CA LEU A 176 -30.95 5.13 15.87
C LEU A 176 -31.65 6.49 15.85
N ILE A 177 -32.89 6.56 16.33
CA ILE A 177 -33.65 7.81 16.41
C ILE A 177 -32.91 8.84 17.26
N ARG A 178 -32.46 8.44 18.46
CA ARG A 178 -31.67 9.31 19.35
C ARG A 178 -30.36 9.73 18.70
N GLY A 179 -29.67 8.80 18.04
CA GLY A 179 -28.42 9.06 17.35
C GLY A 179 -28.59 10.05 16.21
N PHE A 180 -29.60 9.87 15.36
CA PHE A 180 -29.90 10.77 14.25
C PHE A 180 -30.19 12.18 14.75
N GLN A 181 -31.05 12.33 15.77
CA GLN A 181 -31.35 13.63 16.39
C GLN A 181 -30.08 14.30 16.94
N THR A 182 -29.25 13.53 17.66
CA THR A 182 -27.97 14.01 18.19
C THR A 182 -27.04 14.52 17.08
N LEU A 183 -26.98 13.83 15.93
CA LEU A 183 -26.18 14.28 14.79
C LEU A 183 -26.72 15.60 14.21
N MET A 184 -28.03 15.73 14.05
CA MET A 184 -28.63 16.96 13.53
C MET A 184 -28.38 18.15 14.47
N GLU A 185 -28.51 17.96 15.79
CA GLU A 185 -28.18 18.99 16.78
C GLU A 185 -26.69 19.42 16.72
N ARG A 186 -25.78 18.45 16.50
CA ARG A 186 -24.35 18.74 16.33
C ARG A 186 -24.09 19.54 15.06
N VAL A 187 -24.73 19.19 13.95
CA VAL A 187 -24.63 19.92 12.68
C VAL A 187 -25.10 21.37 12.85
N GLU A 188 -26.25 21.56 13.49
CA GLU A 188 -26.81 22.89 13.75
C GLU A 188 -25.89 23.73 14.64
N ARG A 189 -25.38 23.16 15.74
CA ARG A 189 -24.47 23.86 16.66
C ARG A 189 -23.19 24.35 15.99
N HIS A 190 -22.71 23.62 14.99
CA HIS A 190 -21.51 23.99 14.23
C HIS A 190 -21.82 24.85 12.98
N GLY A 191 -23.09 25.23 12.75
CA GLY A 191 -23.50 26.06 11.61
C GLY A 191 -23.37 25.36 10.26
N LEU A 192 -23.45 24.02 10.23
CA LEU A 192 -23.23 23.22 9.03
C LEU A 192 -24.52 22.81 8.30
N ASN A 193 -25.67 23.41 8.65
CA ASN A 193 -26.97 23.06 8.07
C ASN A 193 -26.99 23.17 6.54
N ASP A 194 -26.44 24.26 5.99
CA ASP A 194 -26.41 24.49 4.54
C ASP A 194 -25.44 23.55 3.80
N ALA A 195 -24.49 22.96 4.54
CA ALA A 195 -23.54 22.00 4.00
C ALA A 195 -24.01 20.54 4.14
N LEU A 196 -25.03 20.26 4.96
CA LEU A 196 -25.51 18.91 5.25
C LEU A 196 -26.13 18.26 4.00
N GLN A 197 -25.54 17.14 3.58
CA GLN A 197 -26.12 16.29 2.54
C GLN A 197 -27.06 15.25 3.15
N GLY A 198 -26.72 14.71 4.32
CA GLY A 198 -27.50 13.69 5.01
C GLY A 198 -26.68 12.90 6.02
N VAL A 199 -27.13 11.69 6.33
CA VAL A 199 -26.47 10.74 7.22
C VAL A 199 -26.22 9.44 6.46
N LEU A 200 -24.98 8.96 6.52
CA LEU A 200 -24.61 7.63 6.05
C LEU A 200 -24.88 6.63 7.18
N VAL A 201 -25.76 5.67 6.92
CA VAL A 201 -26.00 4.52 7.78
C VAL A 201 -25.14 3.38 7.26
N GLN A 202 -24.27 2.80 8.08
CA GLN A 202 -23.34 1.76 7.66
C GLN A 202 -23.36 0.56 8.60
N GLU A 203 -23.07 -0.60 8.07
CA GLU A 203 -22.78 -1.80 8.85
C GLU A 203 -21.62 -1.54 9.82
N MET A 204 -21.79 -1.92 11.08
CA MET A 204 -20.69 -1.87 12.05
C MET A 204 -19.82 -3.12 11.93
N ILE A 205 -18.73 -3.01 11.18
CA ILE A 205 -17.70 -4.05 11.13
C ILE A 205 -16.93 -4.09 12.45
N ARG A 206 -16.76 -5.30 13.02
CA ARG A 206 -16.02 -5.53 14.26
C ARG A 206 -14.80 -6.41 13.99
N GLY A 207 -13.68 -6.01 14.59
CA GLY A 207 -12.42 -6.73 14.46
C GLY A 207 -11.72 -6.51 13.11
N GLY A 208 -10.69 -7.31 12.86
CA GLY A 208 -9.78 -7.10 11.74
C GLY A 208 -8.64 -6.13 12.09
N ARG A 209 -7.63 -6.08 11.22
CA ARG A 209 -6.52 -5.14 11.29
C ARG A 209 -6.78 -3.97 10.37
N GLU A 210 -6.71 -2.76 10.90
CA GLU A 210 -6.79 -1.54 10.08
C GLU A 210 -5.54 -1.45 9.21
N VAL A 211 -5.75 -1.36 7.90
CA VAL A 211 -4.73 -1.05 6.89
C VAL A 211 -5.23 0.10 6.03
N ILE A 212 -4.30 0.72 5.31
CA ILE A 212 -4.59 1.79 4.36
C ILE A 212 -4.18 1.32 2.97
N LEU A 213 -5.09 1.53 2.02
CA LEU A 213 -4.86 1.34 0.59
C LEU A 213 -5.08 2.69 -0.09
N GLY A 214 -4.26 3.07 -1.05
CA GLY A 214 -4.47 4.35 -1.73
C GLY A 214 -3.84 4.49 -3.09
N ILE A 215 -4.20 5.57 -3.78
CA ILE A 215 -3.63 6.04 -5.03
C ILE A 215 -3.18 7.48 -4.81
N VAL A 216 -1.96 7.80 -5.22
CA VAL A 216 -1.48 9.19 -5.27
C VAL A 216 -0.85 9.46 -6.63
N GLN A 217 -1.06 10.65 -7.18
CA GLN A 217 -0.39 11.08 -8.41
C GLN A 217 0.95 11.71 -8.09
N ASP A 218 2.03 11.08 -8.55
CA ASP A 218 3.36 11.65 -8.52
C ASP A 218 3.65 12.42 -9.82
N PRO A 219 4.20 13.66 -9.77
CA PRO A 219 4.48 14.45 -10.96
C PRO A 219 5.46 13.82 -11.97
N GLN A 220 6.35 12.94 -11.50
CA GLN A 220 7.39 12.31 -12.34
C GLN A 220 7.01 10.89 -12.74
N PHE A 221 6.41 10.13 -11.82
CA PHE A 221 6.14 8.69 -11.99
C PHE A 221 4.69 8.36 -12.35
N GLY A 222 3.77 9.33 -12.27
CA GLY A 222 2.34 9.08 -12.51
C GLY A 222 1.67 8.42 -11.29
N PRO A 223 0.65 7.56 -11.50
CA PRO A 223 -0.09 6.97 -10.40
C PRO A 223 0.79 6.01 -9.58
N LEU A 224 0.81 6.21 -8.26
CA LEU A 224 1.44 5.33 -7.29
C LEU A 224 0.37 4.64 -6.44
N ILE A 225 0.49 3.32 -6.29
CA ILE A 225 -0.32 2.53 -5.37
C ILE A 225 0.36 2.52 -4.01
N MET A 226 -0.42 2.79 -2.97
CA MET A 226 0.00 2.88 -1.58
C MET A 226 -0.57 1.72 -0.77
N PHE A 227 0.26 1.14 0.09
CA PHE A 227 -0.17 0.21 1.15
C PHE A 227 0.50 0.58 2.47
N GLY A 228 -0.22 0.50 3.59
CA GLY A 228 0.34 0.71 4.92
C GLY A 228 -0.54 0.15 6.03
N LEU A 229 -0.02 0.13 7.26
CA LEU A 229 -0.83 -0.15 8.43
C LEU A 229 -1.66 1.08 8.81
N GLY A 230 -2.94 0.88 9.11
CA GLY A 230 -3.90 1.90 9.51
C GLY A 230 -3.91 2.21 11.00
N GLY A 231 -4.86 3.05 11.41
CA GLY A 231 -5.09 3.47 12.79
C GLY A 231 -4.45 4.81 13.16
N ILE A 232 -4.63 5.22 14.43
CA ILE A 232 -4.25 6.56 14.92
C ILE A 232 -2.76 6.91 14.82
N TYR A 233 -1.90 5.94 14.52
CA TYR A 233 -0.46 6.13 14.45
C TYR A 233 0.08 6.23 13.01
N VAL A 234 -0.78 6.21 11.99
CA VAL A 234 -0.40 6.28 10.56
C VAL A 234 0.50 7.49 10.28
N GLU A 235 0.06 8.68 10.70
CA GLU A 235 0.79 9.93 10.48
C GLU A 235 2.11 9.97 11.26
N SER A 236 2.18 9.28 12.40
CA SER A 236 3.35 9.26 13.28
C SER A 236 4.40 8.21 12.87
N LEU A 237 3.97 7.08 12.30
CA LEU A 237 4.85 5.94 12.01
C LEU A 237 5.37 5.93 10.57
N ALA A 238 4.65 6.58 9.64
CA ALA A 238 4.98 6.63 8.21
C ALA A 238 5.33 5.24 7.62
N ASP A 239 4.67 4.18 8.10
CA ASP A 239 4.91 2.80 7.69
C ASP A 239 4.07 2.44 6.46
N VAL A 240 4.41 3.12 5.37
CA VAL A 240 3.75 3.00 4.07
C VAL A 240 4.77 2.61 3.00
N VAL A 241 4.28 1.92 1.98
CA VAL A 241 5.06 1.53 0.81
C VAL A 241 4.31 1.88 -0.46
N PHE A 242 5.07 2.35 -1.45
CA PHE A 242 4.57 2.75 -2.74
C PHE A 242 5.09 1.84 -3.85
N ARG A 243 4.26 1.64 -4.88
CA ARG A 243 4.66 1.06 -6.16
C ARG A 243 4.06 1.85 -7.30
N ILE A 244 4.80 1.99 -8.38
CA ILE A 244 4.33 2.63 -9.60
C ILE A 244 3.27 1.73 -10.23
N TRP A 245 2.15 2.30 -10.65
CA TRP A 245 1.16 1.61 -11.45
C TRP A 245 1.71 1.26 -12.85
N PRO A 246 1.35 0.12 -13.46
CA PRO A 246 0.56 -0.97 -12.90
C PRO A 246 1.39 -1.90 -12.00
N ILE A 247 0.80 -2.37 -10.91
CA ILE A 247 1.43 -3.36 -10.03
C ILE A 247 1.09 -4.78 -10.49
N THR A 248 2.02 -5.71 -10.27
CA THR A 248 1.78 -7.15 -10.44
C THR A 248 1.27 -7.82 -9.16
N ASP A 249 0.79 -9.05 -9.25
CA ASP A 249 0.47 -9.89 -8.09
C ASP A 249 1.65 -10.05 -7.11
N ARG A 250 2.86 -10.10 -7.67
CA ARG A 250 4.09 -10.12 -6.89
C ARG A 250 4.37 -8.79 -6.22
N ASP A 251 4.17 -7.67 -6.90
CA ASP A 251 4.33 -6.35 -6.29
C ASP A 251 3.38 -6.17 -5.10
N ALA A 252 2.10 -6.56 -5.25
CA ALA A 252 1.13 -6.52 -4.16
C ALA A 252 1.59 -7.32 -2.93
N ARG A 253 2.07 -8.55 -3.15
CA ARG A 253 2.63 -9.41 -2.10
C ARG A 253 3.87 -8.79 -1.43
N GLU A 254 4.76 -8.20 -2.21
CA GLU A 254 5.97 -7.55 -1.70
C GLU A 254 5.65 -6.28 -0.94
N MET A 255 4.70 -5.46 -1.41
CA MET A 255 4.20 -4.29 -0.70
C MET A 255 3.75 -4.70 0.70
N ILE A 256 2.85 -5.67 0.81
CA ILE A 256 2.32 -6.12 2.11
C ILE A 256 3.41 -6.63 3.04
N ARG A 257 4.42 -7.33 2.51
CA ARG A 257 5.52 -7.90 3.32
C ARG A 257 6.61 -6.89 3.70
N SER A 258 6.66 -5.75 3.01
CA SER A 258 7.75 -4.78 3.15
C SER A 258 7.50 -3.68 4.18
N ILE A 259 6.26 -3.53 4.66
CA ILE A 259 5.98 -2.64 5.80
C ILE A 259 6.63 -3.20 7.06
N ARG A 260 7.15 -2.31 7.91
CA ARG A 260 7.84 -2.67 9.16
C ARG A 260 6.91 -3.42 10.11
N SER A 261 5.64 -3.07 10.08
CA SER A 261 4.58 -3.65 10.89
C SER A 261 3.93 -4.92 10.30
N PHE A 262 4.48 -5.50 9.23
CA PHE A 262 4.03 -6.78 8.67
C PHE A 262 3.83 -7.90 9.71
N PRO A 263 4.65 -8.02 10.78
CA PRO A 263 4.40 -9.00 11.84
C PRO A 263 3.02 -8.88 12.50
N ILE A 264 2.41 -7.69 12.53
CA ILE A 264 1.05 -7.47 13.07
C ILE A 264 0.01 -8.14 12.17
N LEU A 265 0.18 -8.07 10.85
CA LEU A 265 -0.71 -8.70 9.88
C LEU A 265 -0.62 -10.24 9.91
N LYS A 266 0.51 -10.79 10.37
CA LYS A 266 0.65 -12.24 10.62
C LYS A 266 -0.06 -12.72 11.89
N GLY A 267 -0.65 -11.80 12.65
CA GLY A 267 -1.28 -12.09 13.93
C GLY A 267 -0.32 -11.96 15.11
N THR A 268 -0.87 -11.61 16.27
CA THR A 268 -0.14 -11.49 17.54
C THR A 268 -0.88 -12.25 18.64
N ARG A 269 -0.16 -12.93 19.54
CA ARG A 269 -0.73 -13.53 20.76
C ARG A 269 -1.99 -14.40 20.53
N GLY A 270 -1.90 -15.36 19.62
CA GLY A 270 -2.98 -16.33 19.34
C GLY A 270 -4.03 -15.84 18.35
N GLU A 271 -3.92 -14.60 17.86
CA GLU A 271 -4.75 -14.14 16.75
C GLU A 271 -4.28 -14.71 15.41
N PRO A 272 -5.20 -15.14 14.53
CA PRO A 272 -4.84 -15.60 13.19
C PRO A 272 -4.29 -14.47 12.32
N PRO A 273 -3.50 -14.81 11.28
CA PRO A 273 -3.10 -13.84 10.26
C PRO A 273 -4.31 -13.31 9.49
N VAL A 274 -4.19 -12.12 8.92
CA VAL A 274 -5.17 -11.58 7.98
C VAL A 274 -5.18 -12.40 6.68
N ASP A 275 -6.27 -12.32 5.92
CA ASP A 275 -6.35 -12.87 4.58
C ASP A 275 -5.48 -12.05 3.62
N PHE A 276 -4.24 -12.51 3.43
CA PHE A 276 -3.29 -11.89 2.51
C PHE A 276 -3.75 -11.95 1.06
N THR A 277 -4.52 -12.96 0.66
CA THR A 277 -5.03 -13.06 -0.72
C THR A 277 -6.01 -11.94 -1.00
N ALA A 278 -6.92 -11.68 -0.06
CA ALA A 278 -7.88 -10.57 -0.18
C ALA A 278 -7.18 -9.20 -0.23
N LEU A 279 -6.10 -9.00 0.54
CA LEU A 279 -5.31 -7.76 0.47
C LEU A 279 -4.54 -7.61 -0.84
N GLU A 280 -3.90 -8.68 -1.31
CA GLU A 280 -3.21 -8.71 -2.60
C GLU A 280 -4.18 -8.36 -3.74
N GLU A 281 -5.38 -8.95 -3.74
CA GLU A 281 -6.42 -8.66 -4.73
C GLU A 281 -6.93 -7.21 -4.64
N ALA A 282 -7.20 -6.70 -3.43
CA ALA A 282 -7.64 -5.31 -3.25
C ALA A 282 -6.63 -4.31 -3.82
N LEU A 283 -5.33 -4.53 -3.62
CA LEU A 283 -4.27 -3.70 -4.19
C LEU A 283 -4.23 -3.78 -5.72
N MET A 284 -4.40 -4.97 -6.31
CA MET A 284 -4.42 -5.11 -7.77
C MET A 284 -5.67 -4.48 -8.40
N ARG A 285 -6.84 -4.58 -7.75
CA ARG A 285 -8.07 -3.87 -8.19
C ARG A 285 -7.90 -2.35 -8.10
N LEU A 286 -7.25 -1.88 -7.04
CA LEU A 286 -6.91 -0.46 -6.90
C LEU A 286 -5.91 0.00 -7.97
N SER A 287 -4.96 -0.86 -8.34
CA SER A 287 -4.09 -0.64 -9.49
C SER A 287 -4.90 -0.54 -10.79
N GLN A 288 -5.85 -1.43 -11.05
CA GLN A 288 -6.70 -1.29 -12.24
C GLN A 288 -7.49 0.04 -12.24
N LEU A 289 -8.07 0.44 -11.10
CA LEU A 289 -8.76 1.72 -10.95
C LEU A 289 -7.87 2.93 -11.28
N ALA A 290 -6.62 2.92 -10.81
CA ALA A 290 -5.65 3.98 -11.09
C ALA A 290 -5.34 4.12 -12.58
N GLY A 291 -5.32 3.00 -13.31
CA GLY A 291 -5.10 2.96 -14.75
C GLY A 291 -6.30 3.39 -15.58
N ASP A 292 -7.49 2.93 -15.18
CA ASP A 292 -8.74 3.24 -15.88
C ASP A 292 -9.15 4.71 -15.71
N PHE A 293 -8.74 5.35 -14.61
CA PHE A 293 -9.01 6.76 -14.32
C PHE A 293 -7.77 7.54 -13.87
N PRO A 294 -6.90 7.94 -14.83
CA PRO A 294 -5.74 8.78 -14.55
C PRO A 294 -6.09 10.15 -13.96
N ASP A 295 -7.37 10.55 -14.01
CA ASP A 295 -7.89 11.79 -13.43
C ASP A 295 -8.09 11.74 -11.92
N ILE A 296 -7.97 10.56 -11.30
CA ILE A 296 -7.90 10.45 -9.84
C ILE A 296 -6.58 11.10 -9.40
N ALA A 297 -6.67 12.22 -8.70
CA ALA A 297 -5.52 12.88 -8.10
C ALA A 297 -5.06 12.15 -6.84
N GLU A 298 -6.03 11.65 -6.06
CA GLU A 298 -5.81 10.99 -4.79
C GLU A 298 -6.99 10.09 -4.45
N LEU A 299 -6.69 8.90 -3.93
CA LEU A 299 -7.66 7.99 -3.34
C LEU A 299 -7.07 7.43 -2.06
N ASP A 300 -7.84 7.49 -0.97
CA ASP A 300 -7.46 6.93 0.32
C ASP A 300 -8.59 6.06 0.86
N VAL A 301 -8.30 4.78 1.12
CA VAL A 301 -9.19 3.83 1.79
C VAL A 301 -8.69 3.65 3.22
N ASN A 302 -9.28 4.41 4.14
CA ASN A 302 -8.80 4.50 5.51
C ASN A 302 -9.97 4.59 6.52
N PRO A 303 -10.28 3.51 7.26
CA PRO A 303 -9.60 2.22 7.24
C PRO A 303 -10.17 1.26 6.18
N PHE A 304 -9.29 0.43 5.62
CA PHE A 304 -9.64 -0.90 5.13
C PHE A 304 -9.40 -1.91 6.26
N LEU A 305 -10.45 -2.61 6.69
CA LEU A 305 -10.36 -3.63 7.73
C LEU A 305 -9.99 -4.97 7.11
N ALA A 306 -8.77 -5.42 7.36
CA ALA A 306 -8.26 -6.71 6.93
C ALA A 306 -8.66 -7.79 7.94
N SER A 307 -9.55 -8.70 7.54
CA SER A 307 -10.01 -9.81 8.38
C SER A 307 -9.18 -11.06 8.16
N SER A 308 -9.10 -11.91 9.18
CA SER A 308 -8.60 -13.28 9.04
C SER A 308 -9.62 -14.24 8.43
N VAL A 309 -10.89 -13.85 8.39
CA VAL A 309 -11.98 -14.63 7.80
C VAL A 309 -12.08 -14.28 6.32
N PRO A 310 -11.96 -15.24 5.40
CA PRO A 310 -12.11 -14.99 3.97
C PRO A 310 -13.41 -14.27 3.63
N GLY A 311 -13.32 -13.24 2.79
CA GLY A 311 -14.47 -12.42 2.36
C GLY A 311 -14.99 -11.40 3.39
N ALA A 312 -14.43 -11.37 4.60
CA ALA A 312 -14.85 -10.44 5.65
C ALA A 312 -14.01 -9.15 5.71
N SER A 313 -12.98 -9.02 4.86
CA SER A 313 -12.22 -7.77 4.73
C SER A 313 -13.06 -6.70 4.04
N LYS A 314 -13.08 -5.47 4.56
CA LYS A 314 -14.02 -4.41 4.13
C LYS A 314 -13.41 -3.02 4.20
N ALA A 315 -13.59 -2.21 3.16
CA ALA A 315 -13.43 -0.77 3.21
C ALA A 315 -14.57 -0.14 4.04
N VAL A 316 -14.22 0.69 5.02
CA VAL A 316 -15.19 1.31 5.94
C VAL A 316 -15.32 2.81 5.72
N ASP A 317 -14.26 3.46 5.26
CA ASP A 317 -14.29 4.82 4.78
C ASP A 317 -13.35 4.96 3.59
N ALA A 318 -13.66 5.93 2.74
CA ALA A 318 -12.89 6.23 1.56
C ALA A 318 -13.01 7.72 1.20
N ARG A 319 -11.92 8.27 0.67
CA ARG A 319 -11.86 9.60 0.08
C ARG A 319 -11.31 9.48 -1.32
N ILE A 320 -11.94 10.16 -2.27
CA ILE A 320 -11.45 10.26 -3.65
C ILE A 320 -11.48 11.73 -4.05
N ARG A 321 -10.36 12.20 -4.60
CA ARG A 321 -10.21 13.54 -5.17
C ARG A 321 -9.80 13.41 -6.63
N LEU A 322 -10.53 14.11 -7.49
CA LEU A 322 -10.27 14.27 -8.91
C LEU A 322 -9.33 15.46 -9.16
N LYS A 323 -8.63 15.44 -10.29
CA LYS A 323 -7.84 16.56 -10.81
C LYS A 323 -8.71 17.76 -11.18
#